data_AF-A0A6M1M4B2-F1
#
_entry.id   AF-A0A6M1M4B2-F1
#
_cell.length_a   1.000
_cell.length_b   1.000
_cell.length_c   1.000
_cell.angle_alpha   90.00
_cell.angle_beta   90.00
_cell.angle_gamma   90.00
#
_symmetry.space_group_name_H-M   'P 1'
#
loop_
_entity.id
_entity.type
_entity.pdbx_description
1 polymer ?
#
loop_
_entity_poly.entity_id
_entity_poly.type
_entity_poly.pdbx_seq_one_letter_code
_entity_poly.pdbx_strand_id
1 'polypeptide(L)'
;MLDHAVEALQLSTFTDRLERLAPCHRDPERFHVDKDALVSDLRRAAREHELLGAVGRVLAPRSDRTELRLGVFMTDGRLVPVERRFGRRGKAK
;
A
#
# COMPACT_ATOMS: atom_id res chain seq x y z
N MET A 1 8.87 0.56 -3.87
CA MET A 1 7.60 0.10 -4.47
C MET A 1 7.64 -1.42 -4.50
N LEU A 2 6.56 -2.09 -4.10
CA LEU A 2 6.42 -3.53 -4.32
C LEU A 2 6.57 -3.81 -5.82
N ASP A 3 7.39 -4.79 -6.17
CA ASP A 3 7.45 -5.29 -7.53
C ASP A 3 6.20 -6.14 -7.77
N HIS A 4 5.25 -5.59 -8.54
CA HIS A 4 4.00 -6.26 -8.86
C HIS A 4 4.21 -7.60 -9.58
N ALA A 5 5.33 -7.78 -10.29
CA ALA A 5 5.64 -9.07 -10.91
C ALA A 5 6.00 -10.13 -9.86
N VAL A 6 6.71 -9.75 -8.81
CA VAL A 6 7.07 -10.64 -7.69
C VAL A 6 5.82 -11.04 -6.90
N GLU A 7 4.93 -10.09 -6.64
CA GLU A 7 3.66 -10.34 -5.96
C GLU A 7 2.76 -11.30 -6.75
N ALA A 8 2.63 -11.09 -8.06
CA ALA A 8 1.89 -11.99 -8.94
C ALA A 8 2.45 -13.41 -8.95
N LEU A 9 3.79 -13.56 -8.95
CA LEU A 9 4.46 -14.87 -8.89
C LEU A 9 4.25 -15.57 -7.54
N GLN A 10 4.23 -14.84 -6.43
CA GLN A 10 3.89 -15.41 -5.13
C GLN A 10 2.45 -15.91 -5.09
N LEU A 11 1.50 -15.12 -5.61
CA LEU A 11 0.09 -15.52 -5.69
C LEU A 11 -0.13 -16.74 -6.57
N SER A 12 0.55 -16.83 -7.73
CA SER A 12 0.47 -18.03 -8.57
C SER A 12 1.03 -19.25 -7.86
N THR A 13 2.16 -19.11 -7.14
CA THR A 13 2.74 -20.20 -6.35
C THR A 13 1.78 -20.72 -5.27
N PHE A 14 1.05 -19.83 -4.59
CA PHE A 14 0.03 -20.26 -3.63
C PHE A 14 -1.15 -20.97 -4.30
N THR A 15 -1.57 -20.49 -5.47
CA THR A 15 -2.64 -21.11 -6.26
C THR A 15 -2.26 -22.53 -6.67
N ASP A 16 -1.06 -22.73 -7.22
CA ASP A 16 -0.58 -24.07 -7.61
C ASP A 16 -0.46 -25.02 -6.41
N ARG A 17 -0.16 -24.50 -5.22
CA ARG A 17 -0.11 -25.30 -3.98
C ARG A 17 -1.51 -25.67 -3.50
N LEU A 18 -2.48 -24.76 -3.60
CA LEU A 18 -3.89 -25.02 -3.33
C LEU A 18 -4.46 -26.09 -4.27
N GLU A 19 -4.18 -26.00 -5.56
CA GLU A 19 -4.67 -26.98 -6.56
C GLU A 19 -4.14 -28.39 -6.31
N ARG A 20 -2.89 -28.49 -5.83
CA ARG A 20 -2.26 -29.77 -5.46
C ARG A 20 -2.71 -30.29 -4.09
N LEU A 21 -3.37 -29.45 -3.29
CA LEU A 21 -3.84 -29.80 -1.95
C LEU A 21 -5.12 -30.64 -2.05
N ALA A 22 -4.95 -31.93 -2.32
CA ALA A 22 -6.04 -32.90 -2.31
C ALA A 22 -6.07 -33.66 -0.97
N PRO A 23 -7.26 -33.87 -0.37
CA PRO A 23 -7.40 -34.79 0.76
C PRO A 23 -6.96 -36.20 0.30
N CYS A 24 -5.86 -36.70 0.86
CA CYS A 24 -5.36 -38.02 0.54
C CYS A 24 -5.77 -38.99 1.66
N HIS A 25 -6.68 -39.93 1.37
CA HIS A 25 -7.09 -40.94 2.34
C HIS A 25 -5.95 -41.89 2.75
N ARG A 26 -4.89 -41.96 1.94
CA ARG A 26 -3.71 -42.78 2.19
C ARG A 26 -2.77 -42.18 3.24
N ASP A 27 -2.77 -40.85 3.38
CA ASP A 27 -1.95 -40.12 4.34
C ASP A 27 -2.63 -38.80 4.74
N PRO A 28 -3.53 -38.84 5.73
CA PRO A 28 -4.27 -37.67 6.19
C PRO A 28 -3.39 -36.66 6.93
N GLU A 29 -2.35 -37.12 7.62
CA GLU A 29 -1.41 -36.25 8.34
C GLU A 29 -0.65 -35.36 7.37
N ARG A 30 -0.18 -35.93 6.26
CA ARG A 30 0.51 -35.15 5.23
C ARG A 30 -0.37 -34.04 4.64
N PHE A 31 -1.66 -34.31 4.40
CA PHE A 31 -2.59 -33.26 3.98
C PHE A 31 -2.66 -32.12 5.01
N HIS A 32 -2.77 -32.44 6.31
CA HIS A 32 -2.83 -31.42 7.35
C HIS A 32 -1.53 -30.61 7.45
N VAL A 33 -0.38 -31.26 7.38
CA VAL A 33 0.93 -30.60 7.36
C VAL A 33 1.06 -29.65 6.17
N ASP A 34 0.76 -30.11 4.95
CA ASP A 34 0.87 -29.31 3.74
C ASP A 34 -0.11 -28.11 3.76
N LYS A 35 -1.33 -28.34 4.27
CA LYS A 35 -2.34 -27.30 4.46
C LYS A 35 -1.91 -26.26 5.49
N ASP A 36 -1.42 -26.69 6.66
CA ASP A 36 -0.99 -25.77 7.73
C ASP A 36 0.25 -24.95 7.30
N ALA A 37 1.17 -25.56 6.56
CA ALA A 37 2.29 -24.87 5.94
C ALA A 37 1.82 -23.77 4.97
N LEU A 38 0.87 -24.09 4.07
CA LEU A 38 0.32 -23.12 3.13
C LEU A 38 -0.42 -21.97 3.84
N VAL A 39 -1.18 -22.27 4.90
CA VAL A 39 -1.84 -21.25 5.73
C VAL A 39 -0.82 -20.34 6.41
N SER A 40 0.29 -20.91 6.92
CA SER A 40 1.37 -20.14 7.53
C SER A 40 2.00 -19.17 6.54
N ASP A 41 2.31 -19.64 5.32
CA ASP A 41 2.91 -18.83 4.27
C ASP A 41 1.99 -17.69 3.83
N LEU A 42 0.68 -17.95 3.67
CA LEU A 42 -0.31 -16.93 3.35
C LEU A 42 -0.42 -15.86 4.44
N ARG A 43 -0.43 -16.27 5.72
CA ARG A 43 -0.45 -15.32 6.85
C ARG A 43 0.81 -14.46 6.89
N ARG A 44 1.97 -15.04 6.57
CA ARG A 44 3.22 -14.30 6.48
C ARG A 44 3.16 -13.26 5.36
N ALA A 45 2.74 -13.67 4.16
CA ALA A 45 2.58 -12.75 3.03
C ALA A 45 1.64 -11.59 3.39
N ALA A 46 0.48 -11.88 4.00
CA ALA A 46 -0.46 -10.85 4.44
C ALA A 46 0.18 -9.83 5.40
N ARG A 47 0.96 -10.28 6.39
CA ARG A 47 1.69 -9.37 7.30
C ARG A 47 2.72 -8.51 6.57
N GLU A 48 3.44 -9.08 5.61
CA GLU A 48 4.39 -8.34 4.79
C GLU A 48 3.68 -7.22 3.99
N HIS A 49 2.52 -7.51 3.40
CA HIS A 49 1.69 -6.49 2.73
C HIS A 49 1.14 -5.43 3.69
N GLU A 50 0.70 -5.81 4.90
CA GLU A 50 0.25 -4.86 5.92
C GLU A 50 1.37 -3.87 6.31
N LEU A 51 2.58 -4.39 6.54
CA LEU A 51 3.76 -3.59 6.86
C LEU A 51 4.13 -2.64 5.72
N LEU A 52 4.13 -3.13 4.48
CA LEU A 52 4.42 -2.31 3.30
C LEU A 52 3.37 -1.22 3.10
N GLY A 53 2.09 -1.54 3.33
CA GLY A 53 1.01 -0.55 3.33
C GLY A 53 1.17 0.49 4.45
N ALA A 54 1.61 0.09 5.65
CA ALA A 54 1.88 1.00 6.76
C ALA A 54 3.06 1.93 6.45
N VAL A 55 4.16 1.39 5.94
CA VAL A 55 5.33 2.18 5.50
C VAL A 55 4.92 3.13 4.37
N GLY A 56 4.12 2.66 3.41
CA GLY A 56 3.57 3.49 2.35
C GLY A 56 2.75 4.66 2.89
N ARG A 57 1.93 4.47 3.93
CA ARG A 57 1.18 5.55 4.58
C ARG A 57 2.06 6.55 5.33
N VAL A 58 3.16 6.09 5.94
CA VAL A 58 4.12 6.94 6.65
C VAL A 58 4.94 7.79 5.66
N LEU A 59 5.36 7.17 4.55
CA LEU A 59 6.16 7.82 3.51
C LEU A 59 5.33 8.61 2.50
N ALA A 60 4.03 8.32 2.38
CA ALA A 60 3.14 9.10 1.55
C ALA A 60 3.23 10.57 1.99
N PRO A 61 3.48 11.51 1.06
CA PRO A 61 3.43 12.91 1.41
C PRO A 61 2.07 13.18 2.01
N ARG A 62 2.04 13.75 3.22
CA ARG A 62 0.80 14.28 3.78
C ARG A 62 0.26 15.27 2.75
N SER A 63 -0.75 14.85 2.01
CA SER A 63 -1.54 15.72 1.16
C SER A 63 -2.43 16.57 2.06
N ASP A 64 -1.82 17.31 2.98
CA ASP A 64 -2.38 18.56 3.44
C ASP A 64 -2.35 19.48 2.21
N ARG A 65 -3.47 19.42 1.48
CA ARG A 65 -3.85 20.34 0.43
C ARG A 65 -3.78 21.77 1.01
N THR A 66 -2.63 22.39 0.86
CA THR A 66 -2.58 23.71 0.26
C THR A 66 -1.71 23.57 -0.95
N GLU A 67 -2.34 23.62 -2.12
CA GLU A 67 -1.65 23.71 -3.40
C GLU A 67 -0.81 25.00 -3.36
N LEU A 68 0.45 24.87 -2.94
CA LEU A 68 1.41 25.96 -2.89
C LEU A 68 1.80 26.30 -4.33
N ARG A 69 0.98 27.12 -4.98
CA ARG A 69 1.35 27.74 -6.27
C ARG A 69 2.25 28.93 -6.00
N LEU A 70 3.55 28.68 -5.94
CA LEU A 70 4.56 29.71 -6.11
C LEU A 70 4.68 30.00 -7.60
N GLY A 71 4.33 31.22 -8.01
CA GLY A 71 4.43 31.62 -9.41
C GLY A 71 3.80 32.98 -9.69
N VAL A 72 3.97 33.41 -10.93
CA VAL A 72 3.33 34.61 -11.48
C VAL A 72 2.08 34.15 -12.22
N PHE A 73 0.92 34.68 -11.85
CA PHE A 73 -0.34 34.36 -12.51
C PHE A 73 -0.77 35.52 -13.41
N MET A 74 -1.27 35.20 -14.60
CA MET A 74 -1.86 36.17 -15.53
C MET A 74 -3.33 36.38 -15.18
N THR A 75 -3.68 37.55 -14.66
CA THR A 75 -5.07 37.99 -14.49
C THR A 75 -5.29 39.26 -15.29
N ASP A 76 -6.36 39.34 -16.08
CA ASP A 76 -6.72 40.51 -16.88
C ASP A 76 -5.55 41.10 -17.72
N GLY A 77 -4.73 40.21 -18.31
CA GLY A 77 -3.58 40.60 -19.13
C GLY A 77 -2.38 41.15 -18.34
N ARG A 78 -2.37 41.05 -17.01
CA ARG A 78 -1.28 41.49 -16.15
C ARG A 78 -0.68 40.33 -15.36
N LEU A 79 0.65 40.30 -15.32
CA LEU A 79 1.43 39.39 -14.49
C LEU A 79 1.40 39.87 -13.04
N VAL A 80 0.81 39.09 -12.14
CA VAL A 80 0.75 39.41 -10.70
C VAL A 80 1.58 38.40 -9.91
N PRO A 81 2.60 38.86 -9.16
CA PRO A 81 3.34 38.00 -8.24
C PRO A 81 2.44 37.68 -7.04
N VAL A 82 2.25 36.39 -6.74
CA VAL A 82 1.45 35.95 -5.60
C VAL A 82 2.40 35.58 -4.45
N GLU A 83 2.40 36.39 -3.39
CA GLU A 83 3.17 36.11 -2.17
C GLU A 83 2.38 35.27 -1.15
N ARG A 84 3.13 34.59 -0.28
CA ARG A 84 2.61 33.72 0.79
C ARG A 84 1.81 34.53 1.81
N ARG A 85 0.48 34.36 1.85
CA ARG A 85 -0.31 34.71 3.05
C ARG A 85 -0.35 33.52 4.01
N PHE A 86 0.47 33.56 5.05
CA PHE A 86 0.25 32.74 6.24
C PHE A 86 -0.90 33.37 7.04
N GLY A 87 -2.11 32.81 6.91
CA GLY A 87 -3.21 33.16 7.80
C GLY A 87 -2.90 32.66 9.22
N ARG A 88 -2.41 33.52 10.11
CA ARG A 88 -2.51 33.27 11.55
C ARG A 88 -3.99 33.20 11.89
N ARG A 89 -4.49 32.01 12.23
CA ARG A 89 -5.78 31.84 12.90
C ARG A 89 -5.70 32.61 14.22
N GLY A 90 -6.23 33.84 14.25
CA GLY A 90 -6.37 34.61 15.47
C GLY A 90 -7.25 33.83 16.44
N LYS A 91 -6.74 33.60 17.66
CA LYS A 91 -7.59 33.22 18.79
C LYS A 91 -8.56 34.37 19.01
N ALA A 92 -9.86 34.12 18.82
CA ALA A 92 -10.89 34.99 19.37
C ALA A 92 -10.80 34.91 20.91
N LYS A 93 -10.80 36.09 21.54
CA LYS A 93 -10.81 36.29 22.98
C LYS A 93 -12.26 36.26 23.47
#